data_AF-R9UCL2-F1
#
_entry.id   AF-R9UCL2-F1
#
_cell.length_a   1.000
_cell.length_b   1.000
_cell.length_c   1.000
_cell.angle_alpha   90.00
_cell.angle_beta   90.00
_cell.angle_gamma   90.00
#
_symmetry.space_group_name_H-M   'P 1'
#
loop_
_entity.id
_entity.type
_entity.pdbx_description
1 polymer ?
#
loop_
_entity_poly.entity_id
_entity_poly.type
_entity_poly.pdbx_seq_one_letter_code
_entity_poly.pdbx_strand_id
1 'polypeptide(L)' 'LLYFLINKILSWRNLPPGPWGLPVVGYLPWLDPEHAYLSFTNLARGFGSIYSIQMGRLPTIVITDPKLIRQAFNMDALTG' A
#
# COMPACT_ATOMS: atom_id res chain seq x y z
N LEU A 1 -8.49 16.24 13.85
CA LEU A 1 -7.17 15.66 13.49
C LEU A 1 -6.84 14.41 14.30
N LEU A 2 -6.90 14.47 15.64
CA LEU A 2 -6.53 13.35 16.53
C LEU A 2 -7.36 12.07 16.30
N TYR A 3 -8.69 12.20 16.19
CA TYR A 3 -9.58 11.08 15.85
C TYR A 3 -9.22 10.37 14.54
N PHE A 4 -8.88 11.16 13.51
CA PHE A 4 -8.44 10.63 12.22
C PHE A 4 -7.12 9.86 12.35
N LEU A 5 -6.17 10.37 13.13
CA LEU A 5 -4.90 9.70 13.39
C LEU A 5 -5.08 8.39 14.19
N ILE A 6 -5.97 8.36 15.19
CA ILE A 6 -6.23 7.15 16.00
C ILE A 6 -6.87 6.04 15.14
N ASN A 7 -7.87 6.36 14.34
CA ASN A 7 -8.48 5.40 13.41
C ASN A 7 -7.49 4.89 12.37
N LYS A 8 -6.59 5.77 11.88
CA LYS A 8 -5.51 5.42 10.95
C LYS A 8 -4.53 4.44 11.58
N ILE A 9 -4.12 4.67 12.84
CA ILE A 9 -3.20 3.78 13.58
C ILE A 9 -3.86 2.42 13.84
N LEU A 10 -5.14 2.38 14.21
CA LEU A 10 -5.86 1.13 14.46
C LEU A 10 -5.98 0.27 13.20
N SER A 11 -6.24 0.87 12.03
CA SER A 11 -6.33 0.13 10.77
C SER A 11 -4.96 -0.36 10.28
N TRP A 12 -3.86 0.24 10.74
CA TRP A 12 -2.49 -0.12 10.35
C TRP A 12 -1.90 -1.26 11.19
N ARG A 13 -2.50 -1.60 12.34
CA ARG A 13 -2.00 -2.68 13.22
C ARG A 13 -2.00 -4.07 12.56
N ASN A 14 -2.88 -4.30 11.58
CA ASN A 14 -2.96 -5.56 10.84
C ASN A 14 -2.44 -5.44 9.40
N LEU A 15 -1.92 -4.27 9.01
CA LEU A 15 -1.36 -4.06 7.69
C LEU A 15 0.15 -4.28 7.72
N PRO A 16 0.73 -4.78 6.60
CA PRO A 16 2.17 -4.87 6.48
C PRO A 16 2.79 -3.47 6.62
N PRO A 17 4.01 -3.37 7.19
CA PRO A 17 4.69 -2.10 7.37
C PRO A 17 4.86 -1.39 6.03
N GLY A 18 4.76 -0.06 6.03
CA GLY A 18 4.75 0.73 4.81
C GLY A 18 5.11 2.20 5.02
N PRO A 19 5.46 2.92 3.95
CA PRO A 19 5.84 4.32 4.05
C PRO A 19 4.69 5.17 4.58
N TRP A 20 5.02 6.07 5.51
CA TRP A 20 4.04 7.02 6.03
C TRP A 20 3.67 8.05 4.94
N GLY A 21 2.38 8.24 4.71
CA GLY A 21 1.84 9.20 3.75
C GLY A 21 1.07 10.33 4.43
N LEU A 22 0.96 11.47 3.74
CA LEU A 22 0.23 12.65 4.20
C LEU A 22 -1.25 12.33 4.47
N PRO A 23 -1.90 13.01 5.43
CA PRO A 23 -3.27 12.69 5.86
C PRO A 23 -4.37 12.83 4.79
N VAL A 24 -4.13 13.55 3.69
CA VAL A 24 -5.13 13.78 2.63
C VAL A 24 -4.72 13.17 1.30
N VAL A 25 -3.47 13.40 0.88
CA VAL A 25 -2.93 12.94 -0.41
C VAL A 25 -2.17 11.61 -0.30
N GLY A 26 -1.87 11.14 0.91
CA GLY A 26 -1.09 9.92 1.11
C GLY A 26 0.34 10.05 0.58
N TYR A 27 0.82 9.01 -0.09
CA TYR A 27 2.13 8.93 -0.73
C TYR A 27 2.12 9.37 -2.20
N LEU A 28 0.95 9.80 -2.73
CA LEU A 28 0.81 10.22 -4.12
C LEU A 28 1.80 11.32 -4.57
N PRO A 29 2.14 12.33 -3.75
CA PRO A 29 3.12 13.35 -4.17
C PRO A 29 4.53 12.82 -4.44
N TRP A 30 4.88 11.65 -3.92
CA TRP A 30 6.17 10.99 -4.13
C TRP A 30 6.12 9.90 -5.20
N LEU A 31 4.94 9.64 -5.75
CA LEU A 31 4.74 8.72 -6.86
C LEU A 31 4.92 9.49 -8.17
N ASP A 32 5.77 8.95 -9.05
CA ASP A 32 5.85 9.43 -10.42
C ASP A 32 4.61 8.93 -11.18
N PRO A 33 3.73 9.82 -11.71
CA PRO A 33 2.55 9.40 -12.45
C PRO A 33 2.89 8.65 -13.75
N GLU A 34 4.00 8.99 -14.40
CA GLU A 34 4.45 8.35 -15.64
C GLU A 34 5.15 7.01 -15.37
N HIS A 35 5.82 6.91 -14.21
CA HIS A 35 6.63 5.74 -13.82
C HIS A 35 6.24 5.15 -12.46
N ALA A 36 4.94 5.05 -12.17
CA ALA A 36 4.46 4.56 -10.88
C ALA A 36 5.00 3.17 -10.53
N TYR A 37 5.17 2.29 -11.53
CA TYR A 37 5.74 0.96 -11.35
C TYR A 37 7.19 1.00 -10.83
N LEU A 38 8.00 2.00 -11.23
CA LEU A 38 9.37 2.17 -10.72
C LEU A 38 9.33 2.62 -9.26
N SER A 39 8.45 3.56 -8.91
CA SER A 39 8.23 3.98 -7.51
C SER A 39 7.83 2.79 -6.64
N PHE A 40 6.90 1.95 -7.10
CA PHE A 40 6.50 0.74 -6.37
C PHE A 40 7.63 -0.29 -6.26
N THR A 41 8.45 -0.44 -7.29
CA THR A 41 9.62 -1.34 -7.27
C THR A 41 10.69 -0.84 -6.30
N ASN A 42 10.92 0.48 -6.25
CA ASN A 42 11.83 1.11 -5.29
C ASN A 42 11.35 0.89 -3.84
N LEU A 43 10.05 1.05 -3.60
CA LEU A 43 9.45 0.78 -2.29
C LEU A 43 9.55 -0.70 -1.91
N ALA A 44 9.31 -1.61 -2.86
CA ALA A 44 9.44 -3.05 -2.63
C ALA A 44 10.87 -3.45 -2.23
N ARG A 45 11.90 -2.77 -2.77
CA ARG A 45 13.28 -2.98 -2.35
C ARG A 45 13.54 -2.59 -0.89
N GLY A 46 12.82 -1.60 -0.35
CA GLY A 46 12.99 -1.14 1.02
C GLY A 46 12.11 -1.85 2.05
N PHE A 47 10.84 -2.06 1.72
CA PHE A 47 9.83 -2.62 2.64
C PHE A 47 9.58 -4.12 2.45
N GLY A 48 10.06 -4.70 1.34
CA GLY A 48 9.86 -6.10 0.98
C GLY A 48 8.75 -6.30 -0.05
N SER A 49 8.48 -7.57 -0.35
CA SER A 49 7.56 -7.98 -1.42
C SER A 49 6.07 -7.73 -1.13
N ILE A 50 5.73 -7.36 0.10
CA ILE A 50 4.38 -6.97 0.52
C ILE A 50 4.51 -5.74 1.42
N TYR A 51 3.86 -4.65 1.04
CA TYR A 51 3.84 -3.43 1.86
C TYR A 51 2.53 -2.67 1.67
N SER A 52 2.23 -1.79 2.62
CA SER A 52 1.06 -0.93 2.55
C SER A 52 1.44 0.49 2.13
N ILE A 53 0.63 1.12 1.30
CA ILE A 53 0.75 2.54 0.95
C ILE A 53 -0.60 3.20 1.11
N GLN A 54 -0.58 4.53 1.18
CA GLN A 54 -1.80 5.30 1.17
C GLN A 54 -1.87 6.11 -0.12
N MET A 55 -2.85 5.80 -0.97
CA MET A 55 -3.12 6.55 -2.19
C MET A 55 -4.28 7.51 -1.93
N GLY A 56 -3.96 8.77 -1.61
CA GLY A 56 -4.97 9.73 -1.18
C GLY A 56 -5.62 9.30 0.13
N ARG A 57 -6.93 9.06 0.08
CA ARG A 57 -7.73 8.53 1.21
C ARG A 57 -7.90 7.01 1.17
N LEU A 58 -7.35 6.35 0.15
CA LEU A 58 -7.47 4.91 -0.04
C LEU A 58 -6.22 4.21 0.52
N PRO A 59 -6.34 3.36 1.54
CA PRO A 59 -5.27 2.45 1.90
C PRO A 59 -5.14 1.38 0.82
N THR A 60 -3.93 1.07 0.40
CA THR A 60 -3.65 0.07 -0.64
C THR A 60 -2.51 -0.82 -0.23
N ILE A 61 -2.66 -2.12 -0.48
CA ILE A 61 -1.61 -3.11 -0.28
C ILE A 61 -0.99 -3.40 -1.64
N VAL A 62 0.32 -3.26 -1.75
CA VAL A 62 1.06 -3.57 -2.97
C VAL A 62 1.77 -4.90 -2.77
N ILE A 63 1.56 -5.82 -3.72
CA ILE A 63 2.19 -7.14 -3.75
C ILE A 63 3.05 -7.18 -5.01
N THR A 64 4.35 -7.44 -4.86
CA THR A 64 5.28 -7.53 -6.00
C THR A 64 5.77 -8.96 -6.25
N ASP A 65 5.45 -9.92 -5.38
CA ASP A 65 5.84 -11.33 -5.56
C ASP A 65 4.86 -12.05 -6.50
N PRO A 66 5.33 -12.61 -7.64
CA PRO A 66 4.48 -13.32 -8.59
C PRO A 66 3.79 -14.56 -8.00
N LYS A 67 4.38 -15.24 -7.01
CA LYS A 67 3.75 -16.38 -6.33
C LYS A 67 2.55 -15.92 -5.50
N LEU A 68 2.71 -14.83 -4.75
CA LEU A 68 1.64 -14.26 -3.93
C LEU A 68 0.54 -13.67 -4.80
N ILE A 69 0.90 -13.02 -5.91
CA ILE A 69 -0.06 -12.53 -6.90
C ILE A 69 -0.92 -13.69 -7.41
N ARG A 70 -0.30 -14.80 -7.83
CA ARG A 70 -1.03 -15.99 -8.27
C ARG A 70 -1.95 -16.58 -7.19
N GLN A 71 -1.50 -16.59 -5.93
CA GLN A 71 -2.33 -17.03 -4.81
C GLN A 71 -3.51 -16.09 -4.55
N ALA A 72 -3.29 -14.78 -4.58
CA ALA A 72 -4.33 -13.76 -4.40
C ALA A 72 -5.37 -13.84 -5.52
N PHE A 73 -4.95 -13.99 -6.78
CA PHE A 73 -5.85 -14.18 -7.91
C PHE A 73 -6.66 -15.48 -7.85
N ASN A 74 -6.17 -16.51 -7.15
CA ASN A 74 -6.90 -17.77 -6.95
C ASN A 74 -7.82 -17.74 -5.73
N MET A 75 -7.84 -16.65 -4.95
CA MET A 75 -8.79 -16.51 -3.84
C MET A 75 -10.14 -16.03 -4.37
N ASP A 76 -11.20 -16.80 -4.10
CA ASP A 76 -12.58 -16.48 -4.50
C ASP A 76 -13.05 -15.11 -4.00
N ALA A 77 -12.42 -14.57 -2.95
CA ALA A 77 -12.70 -13.22 -2.42
C ALA A 77 -12.23 -12.07 -3.33
N LEU A 78 -11.33 -12.34 -4.29
CA LEU A 78 -10.74 -11.37 -5.22
C LEU A 78 -11.14 -11.62 -6.68
N THR A 79 -11.61 -12.82 -7.01
CA THR A 79 -12.28 -13.16 -8.27
C THR A 79 -13.79 -13.12 -8.09
N GLY A 80 -14.33 -11.92 -7.94
CA GLY A 80 -15.75 -11.61 -8.05
C GLY A 80 -16.16 -11.29 -9.47
#